data_AF-H0EKP0-F1
#
_entry.id   AF-H0EKP0-F1
#
_cell.length_a   1.000
_cell.length_b   1.000
_cell.length_c   1.000
_cell.angle_alpha   90.00
_cell.angle_beta   90.00
_cell.angle_gamma   90.00
#
_symmetry.space_group_name_H-M   'P 1'
#
loop_
_entity.id
_entity.type
_entity.pdbx_description
1 polymer ?
#
loop_
_entity_poly.entity_id
_entity_poly.type
_entity_poly.pdbx_seq_one_letter_code
_entity_poly.pdbx_strand_id
1 'polypeptide(L)'
;MKYSTAIVGAFALCVSEVVAFPAAAIEYAAKAERDARTNEELESAIASFEKTRRAVGFDAAAHGNDYKVIIKQFEQMFALQPDAATANYDLSVLTPFRADRFQQSVSENPYFFNGAFTGVAVQPAAYTFIYRFMGNKSAEYPEGRLDQETLKSFFSVTGTPGNFKWTEGYEKIPDNWYKRAIGDEYTIPFFLTDLLAAAAQYPKFLSIGGNTGTVNSFTGVDPADLTGGVFNADTLLEGNNAVCYIFQLAEQMAPDVLKGILTDVTRPMDMLTQGITQVLKPYNCPVLQDIDKSQFAQFPGAKGAY
;
A
#
# COMPACT_ATOMS: atom_id res chain seq x y z
N MET A 1 -17.18 0.37 18.89
CA MET A 1 -16.47 1.55 18.34
C MET A 1 -16.20 1.23 16.89
N LYS A 2 -16.92 1.85 15.95
CA LYS A 2 -16.82 1.56 14.52
C LYS A 2 -15.61 2.33 14.00
N TYR A 3 -14.50 1.65 13.74
CA TYR A 3 -13.34 2.29 13.12
C TYR A 3 -13.66 2.43 11.64
N SER A 4 -13.90 3.68 11.24
CA SER A 4 -14.32 4.06 9.89
C SER A 4 -13.22 3.72 8.88
N THR A 5 -13.63 2.90 7.91
CA THR A 5 -12.97 2.52 6.66
C THR A 5 -12.59 3.73 5.77
N ALA A 6 -12.83 4.98 6.20
CA ALA A 6 -12.41 6.22 5.54
C ALA A 6 -10.90 6.31 5.46
N ILE A 7 -10.23 5.68 6.43
CA ILE A 7 -8.79 5.52 6.51
C ILE A 7 -8.29 4.59 5.42
N VAL A 8 -9.03 3.51 5.13
CA VAL A 8 -8.71 2.65 4.00
C VAL A 8 -8.84 3.44 2.70
N GLY A 9 -9.82 4.33 2.59
CA GLY A 9 -9.89 5.34 1.54
C GLY A 9 -8.63 6.22 1.49
N ALA A 10 -8.19 6.82 2.60
CA ALA A 10 -6.99 7.67 2.66
C ALA A 10 -5.65 6.92 2.42
N PHE A 11 -5.54 5.68 2.87
CA PHE A 11 -4.45 4.79 2.50
C PHE A 11 -4.54 4.43 1.02
N ALA A 12 -5.73 4.07 0.51
CA ALA A 12 -6.01 3.80 -0.91
C ALA A 12 -5.67 5.01 -1.81
N LEU A 13 -5.88 6.24 -1.33
CA LEU A 13 -5.50 7.50 -1.98
C LEU A 13 -3.97 7.65 -2.12
N CYS A 14 -3.18 7.03 -1.25
CA CYS A 14 -1.71 7.07 -1.30
C CYS A 14 -1.09 5.94 -2.15
N VAL A 15 -1.87 4.96 -2.63
CA VAL A 15 -1.35 3.73 -3.27
C VAL A 15 -1.37 3.70 -4.80
N SER A 16 -1.25 4.86 -5.46
CA SER A 16 -1.12 4.92 -6.93
C SER A 16 0.07 4.11 -7.48
N GLU A 17 0.98 3.64 -6.63
CA GLU A 17 2.34 3.27 -6.97
C GLU A 17 2.59 1.76 -7.02
N VAL A 18 1.57 0.95 -6.76
CA VAL A 18 1.60 -0.50 -6.91
C VAL A 18 0.63 -0.89 -8.02
N VAL A 19 1.15 -0.96 -9.24
CA VAL A 19 0.40 -1.36 -10.43
C VAL A 19 -0.88 -0.52 -10.60
N ALA A 20 -0.80 0.81 -10.60
CA ALA A 20 -1.96 1.69 -10.81
C ALA A 20 -3.24 1.18 -10.13
N PHE A 21 -3.29 1.33 -8.81
CA PHE A 21 -4.41 0.81 -8.02
C PHE A 21 -5.74 1.33 -8.60
N PRO A 22 -6.67 0.45 -8.99
CA PRO A 22 -7.79 0.86 -9.82
C PRO A 22 -8.74 1.79 -9.06
N ALA A 23 -9.19 2.86 -9.71
CA ALA A 23 -10.10 3.84 -9.12
C ALA A 23 -11.38 3.20 -8.56
N ALA A 24 -11.88 2.12 -9.18
CA ALA A 24 -13.03 1.36 -8.68
C ALA A 24 -12.79 0.70 -7.31
N ALA A 25 -11.55 0.34 -6.97
CA ALA A 25 -11.22 -0.21 -5.66
C ALA A 25 -11.07 0.90 -4.60
N ILE A 26 -10.65 2.10 -4.99
CA ILE A 26 -10.70 3.30 -4.14
C ILE A 26 -12.17 3.65 -3.83
N GLU A 27 -13.01 3.67 -4.87
CA GLU A 27 -14.44 3.93 -4.74
C GLU A 27 -15.13 2.85 -3.90
N TYR A 28 -14.76 1.58 -4.06
CA TYR A 28 -15.23 0.51 -3.19
C TYR A 28 -14.79 0.71 -1.74
N ALA A 29 -13.50 0.99 -1.48
CA ALA A 29 -13.00 1.25 -0.14
C ALA A 29 -13.77 2.40 0.54
N ALA A 30 -14.09 3.44 -0.23
CA ALA A 30 -14.92 4.56 0.21
C ALA A 30 -16.41 4.18 0.43
N LYS A 31 -17.00 3.34 -0.43
CA LYS A 31 -18.43 2.93 -0.33
C LYS A 31 -18.68 1.76 0.63
N ALA A 32 -17.66 0.99 0.99
CA ALA A 32 -17.76 -0.08 1.97
C ALA A 32 -18.18 0.46 3.35
N GLU A 33 -17.87 1.73 3.61
CA GLU A 33 -18.31 2.51 4.76
C GLU A 33 -19.83 2.74 4.75
N ARG A 34 -20.56 2.13 5.67
CA ARG A 34 -21.92 2.59 5.98
C ARG A 34 -21.87 3.76 6.97
N ASP A 35 -21.26 4.88 6.62
CA ASP A 35 -21.46 6.13 7.35
C ASP A 35 -21.61 7.28 6.35
N ALA A 36 -22.85 7.74 6.19
CA ALA A 36 -23.29 8.77 5.26
C ALA A 36 -22.80 10.20 5.61
N ARG A 37 -21.50 10.40 5.83
CA ARG A 37 -20.98 11.70 6.31
C ARG A 37 -19.81 12.31 5.58
N THR A 38 -19.43 11.83 4.41
CA THR A 38 -18.23 12.37 3.74
C THR A 38 -18.31 12.38 2.22
N ASN A 39 -19.48 12.57 1.60
CA ASN A 39 -19.49 12.77 0.14
C ASN A 39 -18.65 13.99 -0.26
N GLU A 40 -18.67 15.08 0.51
CA GLU A 40 -17.89 16.29 0.20
C GLU A 40 -16.38 16.11 0.47
N GLU A 41 -16.01 15.43 1.57
CA GLU A 41 -14.61 15.08 1.84
C GLU A 41 -14.07 14.05 0.83
N LEU A 42 -14.92 13.11 0.37
CA LEU A 42 -14.58 12.10 -0.63
C LEU A 42 -14.39 12.73 -2.01
N GLU A 43 -15.31 13.59 -2.45
CA GLU A 43 -15.17 14.33 -3.71
C GLU A 43 -13.96 15.29 -3.67
N SER A 44 -13.70 15.93 -2.54
CA SER A 44 -12.49 16.75 -2.36
C SER A 44 -11.22 15.89 -2.39
N ALA A 45 -11.24 14.69 -1.81
CA ALA A 45 -10.12 13.76 -1.84
C ALA A 45 -9.88 13.20 -3.24
N ILE A 46 -10.94 12.85 -3.98
CA ILE A 46 -10.90 12.43 -5.39
C ILE A 46 -10.37 13.58 -6.25
N ALA A 47 -10.89 14.78 -6.11
CA ALA A 47 -10.43 15.96 -6.86
C ALA A 47 -8.98 16.34 -6.51
N SER A 48 -8.55 16.12 -5.26
CA SER A 48 -7.15 16.28 -4.87
C SER A 48 -6.30 15.22 -5.54
N PHE A 49 -6.69 13.94 -5.48
CA PHE A 49 -6.02 12.83 -6.17
C PHE A 49 -5.88 13.09 -7.67
N GLU A 50 -6.95 13.57 -8.32
CA GLU A 50 -6.91 13.90 -9.74
C GLU A 50 -5.88 14.99 -10.07
N LYS A 51 -5.65 15.94 -9.14
CA LYS A 51 -4.67 17.03 -9.24
C LYS A 51 -3.27 16.61 -8.81
N THR A 52 -3.14 15.70 -7.84
CA THR A 52 -1.89 15.20 -7.26
C THR A 52 -1.39 13.91 -7.91
N ARG A 53 -1.96 13.52 -9.06
CA ARG A 53 -1.51 12.50 -10.05
C ARG A 53 -0.08 12.69 -10.61
N ARG A 54 0.80 13.29 -9.81
CA ARG A 54 2.19 13.64 -10.12
C ARG A 54 3.12 13.28 -8.96
N ALA A 55 2.68 12.42 -8.04
CA ALA A 55 3.50 12.03 -6.91
C ALA A 55 4.58 11.05 -7.41
N VAL A 56 5.78 11.18 -6.84
CA VAL A 56 6.94 10.41 -7.30
C VAL A 56 6.84 9.02 -6.70
N GLY A 57 6.17 8.12 -7.42
CA GLY A 57 5.99 6.76 -6.99
C GLY A 57 7.16 5.81 -7.24
N PHE A 58 7.04 4.63 -6.63
CA PHE A 58 8.02 3.54 -6.61
C PHE A 58 8.74 3.25 -7.94
N ASP A 59 8.04 3.35 -9.08
CA ASP A 59 8.60 3.27 -10.44
C ASP A 59 8.16 4.43 -11.35
N ALA A 60 7.55 5.47 -10.78
CA ALA A 60 7.03 6.59 -11.56
C ALA A 60 8.13 7.29 -12.37
N ALA A 61 9.31 7.43 -11.75
CA ALA A 61 10.50 7.96 -12.41
C ALA A 61 10.95 7.08 -13.58
N ALA A 62 10.80 5.76 -13.47
CA ALA A 62 11.18 4.82 -14.53
C ALA A 62 10.17 4.78 -15.69
N HIS A 63 8.88 5.01 -15.42
CA HIS A 63 7.81 4.90 -16.42
C HIS A 63 7.24 6.24 -16.90
N GLY A 64 7.68 7.36 -16.32
CA GLY A 64 7.17 8.70 -16.64
C GLY A 64 5.69 8.92 -16.30
N ASN A 65 5.09 8.01 -15.51
CA ASN A 65 3.74 8.10 -14.98
C ASN A 65 3.62 7.23 -13.72
N ASP A 66 2.78 7.67 -12.79
CA ASP A 66 2.54 7.07 -11.47
C ASP A 66 1.10 6.54 -11.31
N TYR A 67 0.29 6.52 -12.38
CA TYR A 67 -1.14 6.20 -12.29
C TYR A 67 -1.67 5.25 -13.38
N LYS A 68 -0.89 4.93 -14.43
CA LYS A 68 -1.36 4.05 -15.52
C LYS A 68 -1.02 2.60 -15.23
N VAL A 69 -1.94 1.68 -15.56
CA VAL A 69 -1.65 0.25 -15.46
C VAL A 69 -0.50 -0.11 -16.40
N ILE A 70 0.58 -0.62 -15.81
CA ILE A 70 1.72 -1.12 -16.57
C ILE A 70 1.37 -2.54 -17.03
N ILE A 71 0.93 -2.68 -18.28
CA ILE A 71 0.44 -3.95 -18.84
C ILE A 71 1.43 -5.10 -18.64
N LYS A 72 2.73 -4.86 -18.77
CA LYS A 72 3.75 -5.89 -18.52
C LYS A 72 3.69 -6.44 -17.09
N GLN A 73 3.45 -5.58 -16.10
CA GLN A 73 3.33 -5.98 -14.69
C GLN A 73 1.99 -6.67 -14.42
N PHE A 74 0.91 -6.19 -15.05
CA PHE A 74 -0.38 -6.89 -15.01
C PHE A 74 -0.29 -8.29 -15.62
N GLU A 75 0.39 -8.44 -16.77
CA GLU A 75 0.66 -9.73 -17.42
C GLU A 75 1.43 -10.68 -16.50
N GLN A 76 2.47 -10.20 -15.84
CA GLN A 76 3.23 -10.97 -14.86
C GLN A 76 2.35 -11.46 -13.71
N MET A 77 1.54 -10.58 -13.12
CA MET A 77 0.61 -10.94 -12.05
C MET A 77 -0.43 -11.96 -12.55
N PHE A 78 -1.05 -11.69 -13.69
CA PHE A 78 -2.10 -12.52 -14.27
C PHE A 78 -1.61 -13.95 -14.54
N ALA A 79 -0.38 -14.09 -15.04
CA ALA A 79 0.24 -15.37 -15.37
C ALA A 79 0.49 -16.29 -14.16
N LEU A 80 0.44 -15.76 -12.92
CA LEU A 80 0.59 -16.57 -11.70
C LEU A 80 -0.59 -17.51 -11.44
N GLN A 81 -1.72 -17.30 -12.11
CA GLN A 81 -2.93 -18.12 -12.01
C GLN A 81 -3.44 -18.45 -13.43
N PRO A 82 -2.75 -19.30 -14.20
CA PRO A 82 -3.02 -19.48 -15.62
C PRO A 82 -4.33 -20.23 -15.92
N ASP A 83 -4.79 -21.08 -14.99
CA ASP A 83 -6.05 -21.80 -15.12
C ASP A 83 -7.21 -20.96 -14.60
N ALA A 84 -8.04 -20.46 -15.51
CA ALA A 84 -9.21 -19.64 -15.18
C ALA A 84 -10.21 -20.36 -14.27
N ALA A 85 -10.33 -21.69 -14.35
CA ALA A 85 -11.30 -22.45 -13.56
C ALA A 85 -10.96 -22.46 -12.06
N THR A 86 -9.66 -22.37 -11.74
CA THR A 86 -9.13 -22.43 -10.37
C THR A 86 -8.50 -21.14 -9.89
N ALA A 87 -8.35 -20.14 -10.77
CA ALA A 87 -7.71 -18.87 -10.46
C ALA A 87 -8.30 -18.18 -9.22
N ASN A 88 -7.40 -17.83 -8.30
CA ASN A 88 -7.67 -16.98 -7.15
C ASN A 88 -6.43 -16.15 -6.80
N TYR A 89 -6.48 -14.83 -7.07
CA TYR A 89 -5.39 -13.91 -6.75
C TYR A 89 -5.45 -13.45 -5.29
N ASP A 90 -5.27 -14.39 -4.36
CA ASP A 90 -5.21 -14.12 -2.93
C ASP A 90 -3.81 -13.70 -2.45
N LEU A 91 -3.63 -13.52 -1.13
CA LEU A 91 -2.36 -13.09 -0.56
C LEU A 91 -1.23 -14.12 -0.77
N SER A 92 -1.53 -15.41 -0.98
CA SER A 92 -0.50 -16.41 -1.31
C SER A 92 0.08 -16.21 -2.72
N VAL A 93 -0.67 -15.55 -3.60
CA VAL A 93 -0.22 -15.16 -4.96
C VAL A 93 0.38 -13.76 -4.97
N LEU A 94 -0.29 -12.80 -4.33
CA LEU A 94 0.08 -11.39 -4.38
C LEU A 94 1.33 -11.06 -3.54
N THR A 95 1.60 -11.81 -2.47
CA THR A 95 2.77 -11.58 -1.62
C THR A 95 4.08 -11.95 -2.34
N PRO A 96 4.22 -13.13 -2.98
CA PRO A 96 5.36 -13.41 -3.85
C PRO A 96 5.47 -12.43 -5.02
N PHE A 97 4.36 -12.07 -5.66
CA PHE A 97 4.37 -11.07 -6.75
C PHE A 97 4.94 -9.72 -6.27
N ARG A 98 4.55 -9.24 -5.09
CA ARG A 98 5.15 -8.06 -4.47
C ARG A 98 6.66 -8.21 -4.28
N ALA A 99 7.12 -9.38 -3.88
CA ALA A 99 8.55 -9.64 -3.69
C ALA A 99 9.34 -9.54 -4.99
N ASP A 100 8.77 -9.98 -6.10
CA ASP A 100 9.34 -9.83 -7.45
C ASP A 100 9.34 -8.37 -7.88
N ARG A 101 8.24 -7.64 -7.63
CA ARG A 101 8.13 -6.22 -7.95
C ARG A 101 9.13 -5.36 -7.17
N PHE A 102 9.32 -5.64 -5.89
CA PHE A 102 10.37 -5.01 -5.08
C PHE A 102 11.75 -5.23 -5.71
N GLN A 103 12.06 -6.46 -6.11
CA GLN A 103 13.35 -6.77 -6.75
C GLN A 103 13.51 -6.07 -8.10
N GLN A 104 12.45 -6.02 -8.90
CA GLN A 104 12.45 -5.30 -10.17
C GLN A 104 12.72 -3.81 -9.97
N SER A 105 12.09 -3.15 -8.99
CA SER A 105 12.36 -1.75 -8.71
C SER A 105 13.81 -1.53 -8.25
N VAL A 106 14.38 -2.44 -7.45
CA VAL A 106 15.82 -2.41 -7.13
C VAL A 106 16.68 -2.51 -8.40
N SER A 107 16.36 -3.42 -9.32
CA SER A 107 17.22 -3.70 -10.48
C SER A 107 16.98 -2.82 -11.71
N GLU A 108 15.84 -2.12 -11.78
CA GLU A 108 15.40 -1.39 -12.97
C GLU A 108 15.16 0.10 -12.71
N ASN A 109 14.93 0.51 -11.45
CA ASN A 109 14.66 1.91 -11.12
C ASN A 109 15.79 2.53 -10.25
N PRO A 110 16.67 3.39 -10.79
CA PRO A 110 17.71 4.06 -10.00
C PRO A 110 17.18 5.00 -8.91
N TYR A 111 15.89 5.32 -8.92
CA TYR A 111 15.18 6.16 -7.94
C TYR A 111 14.28 5.35 -7.00
N PHE A 112 14.41 4.04 -6.96
CA PHE A 112 13.61 3.22 -6.03
C PHE A 112 13.87 3.64 -4.57
N PHE A 113 12.82 3.97 -3.83
CA PHE A 113 12.90 4.29 -2.40
C PHE A 113 11.75 3.62 -1.64
N ASN A 114 12.09 2.75 -0.69
CA ASN A 114 11.17 2.11 0.24
C ASN A 114 11.16 2.90 1.56
N GLY A 115 10.32 3.94 1.63
CA GLY A 115 10.13 4.75 2.84
C GLY A 115 9.35 4.02 3.93
N ALA A 116 9.42 4.47 5.18
CA ALA A 116 8.71 3.79 6.28
C ALA A 116 7.18 3.92 6.15
N PHE A 117 6.66 5.11 5.82
CA PHE A 117 5.23 5.25 5.56
C PHE A 117 4.85 4.72 4.18
N THR A 118 5.48 5.22 3.11
CA THR A 118 5.13 4.88 1.73
C THR A 118 5.42 3.42 1.36
N GLY A 119 6.57 2.88 1.77
CA GLY A 119 7.02 1.54 1.41
C GLY A 119 6.64 0.43 2.39
N VAL A 120 6.66 0.72 3.69
CA VAL A 120 6.36 -0.30 4.71
C VAL A 120 4.88 -0.34 5.07
N ALA A 121 4.11 0.76 4.98
CA ALA A 121 2.68 0.77 5.28
C ALA A 121 1.80 0.89 4.02
N VAL A 122 1.99 1.94 3.22
CA VAL A 122 1.10 2.24 2.09
C VAL A 122 1.21 1.19 0.99
N GLN A 123 2.43 0.84 0.55
CA GLN A 123 2.66 -0.16 -0.48
C GLN A 123 2.03 -1.54 -0.17
N PRO A 124 2.25 -2.18 1.00
CA PRO A 124 1.57 -3.43 1.32
C PRO A 124 0.05 -3.30 1.34
N ALA A 125 -0.48 -2.14 1.74
CA ALA A 125 -1.92 -1.91 1.73
C ALA A 125 -2.49 -2.14 0.32
N ALA A 126 -1.91 -1.59 -0.76
CA ALA A 126 -2.37 -1.87 -2.13
C ALA A 126 -2.40 -3.36 -2.46
N TYR A 127 -1.30 -4.07 -2.19
CA TYR A 127 -1.24 -5.50 -2.50
C TYR A 127 -2.30 -6.29 -1.73
N THR A 128 -2.52 -5.96 -0.45
CA THR A 128 -3.58 -6.63 0.32
C THR A 128 -4.97 -6.25 -0.15
N PHE A 129 -5.19 -4.99 -0.53
CA PHE A 129 -6.49 -4.48 -0.97
C PHE A 129 -6.94 -5.12 -2.28
N ILE A 130 -6.02 -5.46 -3.20
CA ILE A 130 -6.34 -6.22 -4.42
C ILE A 130 -7.20 -7.44 -4.05
N TYR A 131 -6.73 -8.29 -3.14
CA TYR A 131 -7.52 -9.44 -2.71
C TYR A 131 -8.67 -9.06 -1.79
N ARG A 132 -8.37 -8.35 -0.69
CA ARG A 132 -9.32 -8.15 0.43
C ARG A 132 -10.56 -7.38 0.00
N PHE A 133 -10.43 -6.48 -1.00
CA PHE A 133 -11.49 -5.63 -1.50
C PHE A 133 -12.00 -5.96 -2.89
N MET A 134 -11.18 -6.50 -3.79
CA MET A 134 -11.66 -6.84 -5.14
C MET A 134 -12.20 -8.27 -5.20
N GLY A 135 -11.80 -9.17 -4.29
CA GLY A 135 -12.31 -10.54 -4.25
C GLY A 135 -13.81 -10.60 -3.92
N ASN A 136 -14.59 -11.22 -4.82
CA ASN A 136 -16.04 -11.36 -4.73
C ASN A 136 -16.42 -12.28 -3.56
N LYS A 137 -17.27 -11.80 -2.64
CA LYS A 137 -17.70 -12.59 -1.47
C LYS A 137 -18.89 -13.47 -1.81
N SER A 138 -18.91 -14.67 -1.25
CA SER A 138 -20.06 -15.57 -1.33
C SER A 138 -20.14 -16.46 -0.08
N ALA A 139 -21.21 -17.26 0.03
CA ALA A 139 -21.30 -18.27 1.09
C ALA A 139 -20.18 -19.33 0.98
N GLU A 140 -19.73 -19.65 -0.23
CA GLU A 140 -18.64 -20.59 -0.50
C GLU A 140 -17.26 -19.95 -0.24
N TYR A 141 -17.11 -18.66 -0.58
CA TYR A 141 -15.88 -17.90 -0.42
C TYR A 141 -16.11 -16.66 0.47
N PRO A 142 -16.25 -16.84 1.79
CA PRO A 142 -16.53 -15.73 2.71
C PRO A 142 -15.39 -14.71 2.77
N GLU A 143 -14.13 -15.15 2.65
CA GLU A 143 -12.96 -14.28 2.52
C GLU A 143 -12.83 -13.63 1.14
N GLY A 144 -13.61 -14.12 0.18
CA GLY A 144 -13.66 -13.68 -1.21
C GLY A 144 -12.79 -14.53 -2.14
N ARG A 145 -13.25 -14.62 -3.38
CA ARG A 145 -12.48 -15.18 -4.50
C ARG A 145 -12.24 -14.09 -5.53
N LEU A 146 -10.97 -13.89 -5.88
CA LEU A 146 -10.57 -12.95 -6.93
C LEU A 146 -10.15 -13.76 -8.15
N ASP A 147 -11.10 -14.03 -9.04
CA ASP A 147 -10.83 -14.72 -10.30
C ASP A 147 -10.28 -13.77 -11.39
N GLN A 148 -9.94 -14.34 -12.54
CA GLN A 148 -9.39 -13.60 -13.69
C GLN A 148 -10.35 -12.53 -14.23
N GLU A 149 -11.66 -12.81 -14.27
CA GLU A 149 -12.65 -11.87 -14.80
C GLU A 149 -12.86 -10.68 -13.86
N THR A 150 -12.98 -10.97 -12.56
CA THR A 150 -13.10 -9.96 -11.51
C THR A 150 -11.86 -9.07 -11.49
N LEU A 151 -10.65 -9.66 -11.50
CA LEU A 151 -9.40 -8.91 -11.55
C LEU A 151 -9.34 -7.98 -12.77
N LYS A 152 -9.65 -8.50 -13.96
CA LYS A 152 -9.69 -7.70 -15.20
C LYS A 152 -10.70 -6.56 -15.16
N SER A 153 -11.88 -6.77 -14.58
CA SER A 153 -12.92 -5.74 -14.44
C SER A 153 -12.45 -4.58 -13.56
N PHE A 154 -11.88 -4.89 -12.39
CA PHE A 154 -11.37 -3.86 -11.49
C PHE A 154 -10.23 -3.08 -12.13
N PHE A 155 -9.28 -3.74 -12.78
CA PHE A 155 -8.14 -3.08 -13.44
C PHE A 155 -8.45 -2.50 -14.82
N SER A 156 -9.68 -2.59 -15.33
CA SER A 156 -10.04 -2.15 -16.69
C SER A 156 -9.17 -2.78 -17.80
N VAL A 157 -8.83 -4.06 -17.65
CA VAL A 157 -7.99 -4.79 -18.60
C VAL A 157 -8.84 -5.75 -19.44
N THR A 158 -8.75 -5.60 -20.76
CA THR A 158 -9.41 -6.48 -21.75
C THR A 158 -8.38 -7.29 -22.54
N GLY A 159 -8.83 -8.31 -23.27
CA GLY A 159 -7.96 -9.18 -24.07
C GLY A 159 -7.55 -10.46 -23.35
N THR A 160 -6.47 -11.07 -23.85
CA THR A 160 -5.91 -12.36 -23.41
C THR A 160 -4.40 -12.21 -23.14
N PRO A 161 -3.76 -13.16 -22.43
CA PRO A 161 -2.31 -13.13 -22.23
C PRO A 161 -1.53 -12.85 -23.51
N GLY A 162 -0.59 -11.89 -23.47
CA GLY A 162 0.19 -11.42 -24.62
C GLY A 162 -0.51 -10.39 -25.52
N ASN A 163 -1.76 -10.04 -25.24
CA ASN A 163 -2.53 -9.02 -25.97
C ASN A 163 -3.51 -8.29 -25.04
N PHE A 164 -3.11 -8.06 -23.79
CA PHE A 164 -3.93 -7.27 -22.85
C PHE A 164 -3.92 -5.79 -23.21
N LYS A 165 -5.05 -5.12 -22.97
CA LYS A 165 -5.23 -3.69 -23.17
C LYS A 165 -5.92 -3.07 -21.97
N TRP A 166 -5.29 -2.05 -21.40
CA TRP A 166 -5.86 -1.25 -20.33
C TRP A 166 -6.62 -0.06 -20.93
N THR A 167 -7.79 0.25 -20.36
CA THR A 167 -8.58 1.41 -20.76
C THR A 167 -8.72 2.36 -19.56
N GLU A 168 -8.06 3.50 -19.64
CA GLU A 168 -8.08 4.52 -18.59
C GLU A 168 -9.50 5.00 -18.27
N GLY A 169 -9.91 4.94 -17.00
CA GLY A 169 -11.20 5.44 -16.51
C GLY A 169 -12.39 4.50 -16.74
N TYR A 170 -12.13 3.24 -17.10
CA TYR A 170 -13.16 2.21 -17.31
C TYR A 170 -13.09 1.10 -16.24
N GLU A 171 -12.39 1.34 -15.13
CA GLU A 171 -12.38 0.47 -13.97
C GLU A 171 -13.82 0.28 -13.47
N LYS A 172 -14.24 -0.97 -13.26
CA LYS A 172 -15.63 -1.27 -12.87
C LYS A 172 -15.67 -2.38 -11.82
N ILE A 173 -16.50 -2.17 -10.79
CA ILE A 173 -16.95 -3.26 -9.91
C ILE A 173 -17.79 -4.23 -10.76
N PRO A 174 -17.40 -5.51 -10.92
CA PRO A 174 -18.09 -6.43 -11.81
C PRO A 174 -19.55 -6.64 -11.43
N ASP A 175 -20.36 -7.06 -12.40
CA ASP A 175 -21.75 -7.41 -12.13
C ASP A 175 -21.80 -8.67 -11.24
N ASN A 176 -22.82 -8.77 -10.37
CA ASN A 176 -22.95 -9.86 -9.37
C ASN A 176 -21.77 -9.97 -8.38
N TRP A 177 -21.14 -8.83 -8.08
CA TRP A 177 -20.10 -8.72 -7.08
C TRP A 177 -20.66 -8.33 -5.72
N TYR A 178 -20.29 -9.06 -4.66
CA TYR A 178 -20.74 -8.83 -3.30
C TYR A 178 -19.58 -8.42 -2.39
N LYS A 179 -19.86 -7.42 -1.56
CA LYS A 179 -18.92 -6.88 -0.60
C LYS A 179 -18.74 -7.76 0.64
N ARG A 180 -17.69 -7.44 1.40
CA ARG A 180 -17.41 -7.97 2.75
C ARG A 180 -18.63 -7.86 3.67
N ALA A 181 -18.87 -8.91 4.46
CA ALA A 181 -20.02 -8.98 5.35
C ALA A 181 -19.95 -7.93 6.47
N ILE A 182 -21.10 -7.52 7.00
CA ILE A 182 -21.15 -6.62 8.17
C ILE A 182 -20.57 -7.36 9.37
N GLY A 183 -19.68 -6.71 10.14
CA GLY A 183 -19.00 -7.29 11.29
C GLY A 183 -17.69 -8.00 10.97
N ASP A 184 -17.35 -8.12 9.68
CA ASP A 184 -16.07 -8.65 9.18
C ASP A 184 -15.25 -7.53 8.55
N GLU A 185 -15.29 -6.31 9.10
CA GLU A 185 -14.61 -5.15 8.51
C GLU A 185 -13.08 -5.35 8.45
N TYR A 186 -12.46 -4.94 7.34
CA TYR A 186 -11.01 -4.92 7.21
C TYR A 186 -10.46 -3.64 7.87
N THR A 187 -10.02 -3.78 9.12
CA THR A 187 -9.56 -2.68 9.98
C THR A 187 -8.04 -2.49 9.89
N ILE A 188 -7.51 -1.41 10.48
CA ILE A 188 -6.06 -1.23 10.62
C ILE A 188 -5.41 -2.44 11.31
N PRO A 189 -5.85 -2.90 12.51
CA PRO A 189 -5.29 -4.11 13.11
C PRO A 189 -5.30 -5.34 12.21
N PHE A 190 -6.35 -5.53 11.40
CA PHE A 190 -6.39 -6.61 10.42
C PHE A 190 -5.31 -6.40 9.34
N PHE A 191 -5.26 -5.23 8.72
CA PHE A 191 -4.20 -4.89 7.76
C PHE A 191 -2.78 -5.10 8.32
N LEU A 192 -2.54 -4.73 9.58
CA LEU A 192 -1.23 -4.93 10.22
C LEU A 192 -0.90 -6.42 10.41
N THR A 193 -1.91 -7.27 10.59
CA THR A 193 -1.71 -8.73 10.60
C THR A 193 -1.27 -9.24 9.23
N ASP A 194 -1.92 -8.80 8.14
CA ASP A 194 -1.54 -9.18 6.77
C ASP A 194 -0.13 -8.64 6.40
N LEU A 195 0.18 -7.40 6.80
CA LEU A 195 1.50 -6.79 6.63
C LEU A 195 2.59 -7.61 7.32
N LEU A 196 2.40 -7.94 8.60
CA LEU A 196 3.39 -8.71 9.38
C LEU A 196 3.54 -10.13 8.85
N ALA A 197 2.45 -10.76 8.39
CA ALA A 197 2.50 -12.07 7.74
C ALA A 197 3.31 -12.04 6.43
N ALA A 198 3.14 -10.99 5.61
CA ALA A 198 3.94 -10.80 4.39
C ALA A 198 5.41 -10.51 4.71
N ALA A 199 5.68 -9.70 5.73
CA ALA A 199 7.04 -9.39 6.17
C ALA A 199 7.76 -10.61 6.78
N ALA A 200 7.04 -11.50 7.46
CA ALA A 200 7.59 -12.75 7.96
C ALA A 200 8.06 -13.68 6.82
N GLN A 201 7.36 -13.66 5.67
CA GLN A 201 7.76 -14.39 4.47
C GLN A 201 8.92 -13.70 3.73
N TYR A 202 8.89 -12.38 3.66
CA TYR A 202 9.88 -11.56 2.95
C TYR A 202 10.35 -10.38 3.81
N PRO A 203 11.35 -10.58 4.70
CA PRO A 203 11.82 -9.55 5.62
C PRO A 203 12.26 -8.25 4.94
N LYS A 204 12.70 -8.32 3.67
CA LYS A 204 13.06 -7.15 2.84
C LYS A 204 11.94 -6.11 2.73
N PHE A 205 10.68 -6.49 2.91
CA PHE A 205 9.55 -5.53 2.91
C PHE A 205 9.62 -4.50 4.02
N LEU A 206 10.37 -4.78 5.09
CA LEU A 206 10.56 -3.87 6.22
C LEU A 206 11.83 -3.01 6.09
N SER A 207 12.61 -3.18 5.02
CA SER A 207 13.84 -2.40 4.83
C SER A 207 13.53 -0.96 4.48
N ILE A 208 14.00 0.01 5.27
CA ILE A 208 13.87 1.43 4.93
C ILE A 208 15.13 1.86 4.19
N GLY A 209 14.98 2.40 2.98
CA GLY A 209 16.11 2.77 2.15
C GLY A 209 15.78 2.75 0.67
N GLY A 210 16.80 2.81 -0.18
CA GLY A 210 16.59 2.95 -1.62
C GLY A 210 17.85 2.82 -2.45
N ASN A 211 17.68 2.85 -3.77
CA ASN A 211 18.76 3.03 -4.72
C ASN A 211 19.34 4.46 -4.60
N THR A 212 20.65 4.57 -4.78
CA THR A 212 21.45 5.80 -4.61
C THR A 212 21.70 6.52 -5.94
N GLY A 213 20.74 6.44 -6.87
CA GLY A 213 20.84 7.06 -8.20
C GLY A 213 21.35 6.16 -9.31
N THR A 214 21.66 4.89 -9.00
CA THR A 214 21.94 3.84 -9.99
C THR A 214 21.11 2.60 -9.67
N VAL A 215 20.84 1.75 -10.66
CA VAL A 215 20.15 0.46 -10.41
C VAL A 215 21.04 -0.48 -9.60
N ASN A 216 20.43 -1.41 -8.86
CA ASN A 216 21.11 -2.39 -8.00
C ASN A 216 22.02 -1.74 -6.94
N SER A 217 21.64 -0.57 -6.43
CA SER A 217 22.42 0.19 -5.43
C SER A 217 21.66 0.39 -4.12
N PHE A 218 20.71 -0.51 -3.84
CA PHE A 218 19.83 -0.40 -2.69
C PHE A 218 20.66 -0.43 -1.40
N THR A 219 20.59 0.63 -0.63
CA THR A 219 21.15 0.69 0.72
C THR A 219 20.08 1.05 1.72
N GLY A 220 20.15 0.41 2.90
CA GLY A 220 19.27 0.70 4.01
C GLY A 220 19.72 1.93 4.79
N VAL A 221 18.80 2.49 5.57
CA VAL A 221 19.09 3.49 6.59
C VAL A 221 19.29 2.79 7.93
N ASP A 222 20.33 3.18 8.67
CA ASP A 222 20.56 2.65 10.00
C ASP A 222 19.48 3.15 10.98
N PRO A 223 18.80 2.25 11.73
CA PRO A 223 17.79 2.65 12.71
C PRO A 223 18.32 3.60 13.79
N ALA A 224 19.57 3.44 14.24
CA ALA A 224 20.18 4.29 15.26
C ALA A 224 20.41 5.70 14.73
N ASP A 225 20.94 5.82 13.52
CA ASP A 225 21.15 7.14 12.89
C ASP A 225 19.81 7.83 12.62
N LEU A 226 18.81 7.10 12.13
CA LEU A 226 17.49 7.66 11.83
C LEU A 226 16.71 8.10 13.06
N THR A 227 16.88 7.41 14.19
CA THR A 227 16.06 7.62 15.40
C THR A 227 16.81 8.27 16.55
N GLY A 228 18.06 8.69 16.35
CA GLY A 228 18.91 9.20 17.42
C GLY A 228 19.20 8.14 18.51
N GLY A 229 19.24 6.87 18.13
CA GLY A 229 19.53 5.74 19.01
C GLY A 229 18.35 5.19 19.82
N VAL A 230 17.12 5.69 19.62
CA VAL A 230 15.90 5.12 20.26
C VAL A 230 15.70 3.67 19.84
N PHE A 231 15.96 3.37 18.57
CA PHE A 231 16.06 2.03 18.03
C PHE A 231 17.46 1.83 17.47
N ASN A 232 17.99 0.61 17.52
CA ASN A 232 19.28 0.27 16.92
C ASN A 232 19.18 -1.10 16.25
N ALA A 233 19.99 -1.34 15.22
CA ALA A 233 19.95 -2.58 14.45
C ALA A 233 20.22 -3.83 15.32
N ASP A 234 21.12 -3.72 16.31
CA ASP A 234 21.54 -4.83 17.17
C ASP A 234 20.39 -5.41 18.02
N THR A 235 19.50 -4.54 18.51
CA THR A 235 18.36 -4.91 19.36
C THR A 235 17.03 -4.83 18.63
N LEU A 236 17.02 -4.47 17.34
CA LEU A 236 15.79 -4.24 16.58
C LEU A 236 14.92 -5.50 16.53
N LEU A 237 15.55 -6.67 16.45
CA LEU A 237 14.85 -7.95 16.38
C LEU A 237 14.52 -8.54 17.77
N GLU A 238 14.92 -7.86 18.85
CA GLU A 238 14.60 -8.30 20.21
C GLU A 238 13.17 -7.88 20.59
N GLY A 239 12.40 -8.85 21.09
CA GLY A 239 11.04 -8.61 21.55
C GLY A 239 10.15 -7.98 20.47
N ASN A 240 9.66 -6.77 20.74
CA ASN A 240 8.74 -6.05 19.85
C ASN A 240 9.38 -4.80 19.23
N ASN A 241 10.70 -4.63 19.32
CA ASN A 241 11.39 -3.42 18.90
C ASN A 241 11.17 -3.12 17.40
N ALA A 242 11.23 -4.12 16.53
CA ALA A 242 10.99 -3.95 15.10
C ALA A 242 9.58 -3.40 14.80
N VAL A 243 8.56 -3.95 15.47
CA VAL A 243 7.16 -3.52 15.34
C VAL A 243 7.02 -2.08 15.82
N CYS A 244 7.58 -1.76 16.99
CA CYS A 244 7.56 -0.40 17.54
C CYS A 244 8.27 0.61 16.63
N TYR A 245 9.43 0.23 16.06
CA TYR A 245 10.21 1.05 15.15
C TYR A 245 9.45 1.37 13.88
N ILE A 246 8.92 0.34 13.20
CA ILE A 246 8.23 0.51 11.91
C ILE A 246 6.99 1.40 12.05
N PHE A 247 6.16 1.14 13.07
CA PHE A 247 4.92 1.89 13.21
C PHE A 247 5.15 3.33 13.64
N GLN A 248 6.03 3.58 14.61
CA GLN A 248 6.32 4.95 15.00
C GLN A 248 7.05 5.72 13.91
N LEU A 249 7.94 5.07 13.15
CA LEU A 249 8.60 5.72 12.03
C LEU A 249 7.59 6.06 10.91
N ALA A 250 6.63 5.18 10.63
CA ALA A 250 5.53 5.47 9.71
C ALA A 250 4.68 6.65 10.21
N GLU A 251 4.41 6.75 11.51
CA GLU A 251 3.71 7.89 12.12
C GLU A 251 4.48 9.21 11.93
N GLN A 252 5.80 9.20 12.09
CA GLN A 252 6.64 10.40 11.93
C GLN A 252 6.74 10.86 10.46
N MET A 253 6.66 9.94 9.50
CA MET A 253 6.74 10.25 8.07
C MET A 253 5.37 10.60 7.45
N ALA A 254 4.26 10.16 8.03
CA ALA A 254 2.93 10.35 7.47
C ALA A 254 2.52 11.82 7.25
N PRO A 255 2.78 12.79 8.15
CA PRO A 255 2.31 14.16 7.98
C PRO A 255 2.79 14.82 6.69
N ASP A 256 4.06 14.63 6.31
CA ASP A 256 4.65 15.30 5.16
C ASP A 256 4.16 14.67 3.84
N VAL A 257 3.97 13.35 3.83
CA VAL A 257 3.32 12.65 2.72
C VAL A 257 1.86 13.09 2.57
N LEU A 258 1.10 13.12 3.67
CA LEU A 258 -0.31 13.46 3.66
C LEU A 258 -0.56 14.93 3.30
N LYS A 259 0.26 15.88 3.77
CA LYS A 259 0.15 17.31 3.39
C LYS A 259 0.44 17.55 1.91
N GLY A 260 1.20 16.66 1.27
CA GLY A 260 1.39 16.68 -0.18
C GLY A 260 0.13 16.33 -0.98
N ILE A 261 -0.85 15.66 -0.33
CA ILE A 261 -2.05 15.10 -0.97
C ILE A 261 -3.33 15.79 -0.48
N LEU A 262 -3.41 16.11 0.80
CA LEU A 262 -4.61 16.60 1.48
C LEU A 262 -4.37 17.99 2.06
N THR A 263 -5.37 18.85 1.93
CA THR A 263 -5.35 20.20 2.52
C THR A 263 -5.60 20.20 4.02
N ASP A 264 -6.33 19.21 4.54
CA ASP A 264 -6.51 18.95 5.96
C ASP A 264 -6.09 17.51 6.27
N VAL A 265 -5.08 17.37 7.13
CA VAL A 265 -4.52 16.08 7.54
C VAL A 265 -4.94 15.68 8.95
N THR A 266 -5.70 16.52 9.67
CA THR A 266 -6.01 16.35 11.10
C THR A 266 -6.71 15.02 11.36
N ARG A 267 -7.83 14.79 10.68
CA ARG A 267 -8.61 13.56 10.83
C ARG A 267 -7.84 12.31 10.35
N PRO A 268 -7.21 12.30 9.15
CA PRO A 268 -6.33 11.19 8.74
C PRO A 268 -5.22 10.87 9.75
N MET A 269 -4.57 11.90 10.31
CA MET A 269 -3.51 11.73 11.31
C MET A 269 -4.05 11.19 12.64
N ASP A 270 -5.13 11.74 13.17
CA ASP A 270 -5.76 11.24 14.40
C ASP A 270 -6.11 9.76 14.28
N MET A 271 -6.62 9.37 13.13
CA MET A 271 -6.97 7.99 12.82
C MET A 271 -5.75 7.07 12.72
N LEU A 272 -4.69 7.52 12.05
CA LEU A 272 -3.42 6.81 11.96
C LEU A 272 -2.83 6.58 13.35
N THR A 273 -2.67 7.66 14.13
CA THR A 273 -2.13 7.63 15.49
C THR A 273 -2.97 6.73 16.40
N GLN A 274 -4.31 6.77 16.31
CA GLN A 274 -5.17 5.87 17.08
C GLN A 274 -4.99 4.40 16.68
N GLY A 275 -4.91 4.11 15.38
CA GLY A 275 -4.69 2.75 14.88
C GLY A 275 -3.32 2.18 15.32
N ILE A 276 -2.28 2.99 15.20
CA ILE A 276 -0.92 2.66 15.67
C ILE A 276 -0.94 2.45 17.19
N THR A 277 -1.50 3.38 17.95
CA THR A 277 -1.61 3.27 19.41
C THR A 277 -2.31 1.99 19.83
N GLN A 278 -3.35 1.56 19.13
CA GLN A 278 -4.06 0.32 19.46
C GLN A 278 -3.23 -0.92 19.21
N VAL A 279 -2.51 -0.98 18.09
CA VAL A 279 -1.62 -2.10 17.79
C VAL A 279 -0.40 -2.10 18.69
N LEU A 280 0.11 -0.92 19.04
CA LEU A 280 1.26 -0.78 19.93
C LEU A 280 0.89 -0.92 21.41
N LYS A 281 -0.37 -0.78 21.80
CA LYS A 281 -0.83 -0.87 23.21
C LYS A 281 -0.31 -2.10 23.99
N PRO A 282 -0.24 -3.32 23.41
CA PRO A 282 0.29 -4.49 24.10
C PRO A 282 1.82 -4.46 24.26
N TYR A 283 2.49 -3.57 23.54
CA TYR A 283 3.93 -3.48 23.44
C TYR A 283 4.41 -2.23 24.21
N ASN A 284 5.33 -2.40 25.15
CA ASN A 284 5.95 -1.28 25.87
C ASN A 284 6.97 -0.56 24.99
N CYS A 285 6.51 -0.01 23.87
CA CYS A 285 7.35 0.60 22.85
C CYS A 285 8.12 1.81 23.40
N PRO A 286 9.43 1.92 23.14
CA PRO A 286 10.16 3.17 23.31
C PRO A 286 9.51 4.26 22.47
N VAL A 287 9.39 5.49 23.00
CA VAL A 287 8.72 6.59 22.29
C VAL A 287 9.70 7.26 21.33
N LEU A 288 9.36 7.28 20.03
CA LEU A 288 10.07 8.00 18.99
C LEU A 288 9.42 9.38 18.79
N GLN A 289 10.15 10.44 19.13
CA GLN A 289 9.65 11.81 19.07
C GLN A 289 9.84 12.46 17.70
N ASP A 290 10.97 12.18 17.05
CA ASP A 290 11.35 12.75 15.76
C ASP A 290 12.35 11.81 15.07
N ILE A 291 12.60 12.03 13.78
CA ILE A 291 13.53 11.27 12.95
C ILE A 291 14.51 12.19 12.23
N ASP A 292 15.75 11.74 12.06
CA ASP A 292 16.72 12.47 11.26
C ASP A 292 16.47 12.26 9.77
N LYS A 293 15.66 13.15 9.18
CA LYS A 293 15.32 13.13 7.75
C LYS A 293 16.54 13.34 6.83
N SER A 294 17.67 13.84 7.35
CA SER A 294 18.89 14.02 6.55
C SER A 294 19.48 12.68 6.09
N GLN A 295 19.18 11.59 6.80
CA GLN A 295 19.57 10.23 6.42
C GLN A 295 19.00 9.81 5.05
N PHE A 296 17.93 10.46 4.60
CA PHE A 296 17.31 10.17 3.31
C PHE A 296 17.91 10.96 2.13
N ALA A 297 18.80 11.93 2.39
CA ALA A 297 19.36 12.80 1.34
C ALA A 297 20.18 12.04 0.27
N GLN A 298 20.68 10.85 0.61
CA GLN A 298 21.39 9.97 -0.32
C GLN A 298 20.49 9.28 -1.36
N PHE A 299 19.17 9.29 -1.15
CA PHE A 299 18.21 8.63 -2.04
C PHE A 299 17.52 9.67 -2.92
N PRO A 300 17.84 9.75 -4.22
CA PRO A 300 17.21 10.73 -5.08
C PRO A 300 15.69 10.50 -5.26
N GLY A 301 15.22 9.28 -5.01
CA GLY A 301 13.79 8.92 -5.03
C GLY A 301 13.01 9.26 -3.76
N ALA A 302 13.66 9.72 -2.70
CA ALA A 302 12.98 9.90 -1.42
C ALA A 302 12.21 11.24 -1.32
N LYS A 303 12.44 12.18 -2.25
CA LYS A 303 11.75 13.48 -2.26
C LYS A 303 10.23 13.31 -2.34
N GLY A 304 9.52 13.81 -1.33
CA GLY A 304 8.06 13.72 -1.22
C GLY A 304 7.56 12.44 -0.53
N ALA A 305 8.46 11.58 -0.06
CA ALA A 305 8.14 10.33 0.64
C ALA A 305 8.44 10.37 2.15
N TYR A 306 8.89 11.50 2.70
CA TYR A 306 9.25 11.70 4.11
C TYR A 306 9.21 13.18 4.50
#